data_AF-A0A814I1Q6-F1
#
_entry.id   AF-A0A814I1Q6-F1
#
_cell.length_a   1.000
_cell.length_b   1.000
_cell.length_c   1.000
_cell.angle_alpha   90.00
_cell.angle_beta   90.00
_cell.angle_gamma   90.00
#
_symmetry.space_group_name_H-M   'P 1'
#
loop_
_entity.id
_entity.type
_entity.pdbx_description
1 polymer ?
#
loop_
_entity_poly.entity_id
_entity_poly.type
_entity_poly.pdbx_seq_one_letter_code
_entity_poly.pdbx_strand_id
1 'polypeptide(L)'
;MALSTRPCAFRQCRQPCRALCLFCTQYLCREHFDNHDHSINAQIPTLVKQIKTLINQLDDSLNPISSSLKCLNQWRINAHRTVDRFYEEKYRQYQQIIERKTDEQKRQFDKMEIKLSELIRQQQATDEEINSMQQLIENMKFNIRNMKNLRLNINPLLIADNLVTIPNENYGIVDPNNHFVFENCEKFYTLDKSLSRWKVEKQAKEIPNSMSMFILQTIRQFIDTHGSSNMEIIMKKTKDLLNISYGEHWIVQIVDERENQYSEIDDFVECLRAKETQLKWIIRILKRNF
;
A
#
# COMPACT_ATOMS: atom_id res chain seq x y z
N MET A 1 18.91 41.22 -58.81
CA MET A 1 18.31 40.17 -57.96
C MET A 1 17.72 39.12 -58.89
N ALA A 2 18.28 37.91 -58.90
CA ALA A 2 17.87 36.83 -59.80
C ALA A 2 16.44 36.36 -59.46
N LEU A 3 15.53 36.51 -60.42
CA LEU A 3 14.18 35.95 -60.35
C LEU A 3 14.29 34.42 -60.26
N SER A 4 13.90 33.86 -59.12
CA SER A 4 13.88 32.42 -58.91
C SER A 4 12.96 31.74 -59.93
N THR A 5 13.55 31.07 -60.92
CA THR A 5 12.87 30.24 -61.94
C THR A 5 12.32 28.93 -61.39
N ARG A 6 12.09 28.84 -60.07
CA ARG A 6 11.53 27.63 -59.47
C ARG A 6 10.05 27.52 -59.86
N PRO A 7 9.61 26.39 -60.42
CA PRO A 7 8.21 26.17 -60.72
C PRO A 7 7.41 26.12 -59.40
N CYS A 8 6.15 26.52 -59.47
CA CYS A 8 5.21 26.34 -58.37
C CYS A 8 5.13 24.85 -57.99
N ALA A 9 5.01 24.53 -56.70
CA ALA A 9 4.95 23.15 -56.19
C ALA A 9 3.76 22.34 -56.74
N PHE A 10 2.70 23.03 -57.17
CA PHE A 10 1.59 22.44 -57.91
C PHE A 10 2.01 22.11 -59.36
N ARG A 11 2.16 20.81 -59.65
CA ARG A 11 2.69 20.27 -60.93
C ARG A 11 1.96 20.77 -62.19
N GLN A 12 0.72 21.21 -62.07
CA GLN A 12 -0.09 21.72 -63.20
C GLN A 12 0.01 23.25 -63.37
N CYS A 13 0.67 23.95 -62.46
CA CYS A 13 0.80 25.40 -62.49
C CYS A 13 2.07 25.82 -63.25
N ARG A 14 1.90 26.58 -64.35
CA ARG A 14 3.01 27.10 -65.17
C ARG A 14 3.57 28.45 -64.66
N GLN A 15 2.98 29.01 -63.61
CA GLN A 15 3.40 30.31 -63.07
C GLN A 15 4.70 30.15 -62.25
N PRO A 16 5.62 31.13 -62.30
CA PRO A 16 6.82 31.11 -61.46
C PRO A 16 6.44 31.25 -59.98
N CYS A 17 7.18 30.57 -59.12
CA CYS A 17 7.05 30.75 -57.68
C CYS A 17 7.32 32.20 -57.29
N ARG A 18 6.51 32.74 -56.36
CA ARG A 18 6.66 34.08 -55.80
C ARG A 18 6.77 34.12 -54.28
N ALA A 19 6.40 33.03 -53.59
CA ALA A 19 6.44 32.94 -52.14
C ALA A 19 6.86 31.53 -51.70
N LEU A 20 7.60 31.43 -50.60
CA LEU A 20 7.86 30.18 -49.90
C LEU A 20 6.97 30.14 -48.67
N CYS A 21 6.14 29.11 -48.52
CA CYS A 21 5.48 28.88 -47.25
C CYS A 21 6.50 28.30 -46.27
N LEU A 22 6.75 29.00 -45.15
CA LEU A 22 7.72 28.56 -44.14
C LEU A 22 7.24 27.33 -43.35
N PHE A 23 5.93 27.10 -43.28
CA PHE A 23 5.35 25.98 -42.55
C PHE A 23 5.46 24.65 -43.29
N CYS A 24 5.16 24.63 -44.59
CA CYS A 24 5.23 23.42 -45.41
C CYS A 24 6.47 23.37 -46.32
N THR A 25 7.30 24.41 -46.30
CA THR A 25 8.51 24.58 -47.14
C THR A 25 8.24 24.50 -48.66
N GLN A 26 7.00 24.79 -49.08
CA GLN A 26 6.59 24.74 -50.49
C GLN A 26 6.72 26.10 -51.18
N TYR A 27 7.30 26.08 -52.39
CA TYR A 27 7.44 27.22 -53.28
C TYR A 27 6.13 27.39 -54.09
N LEU A 28 5.39 28.46 -53.87
CA LEU A 28 4.06 28.69 -54.43
C LEU A 28 4.03 29.98 -55.27
N CYS A 29 3.24 29.99 -56.36
CA CYS A 29 2.87 31.23 -57.03
C CYS A 29 1.89 32.02 -56.15
N ARG A 30 1.66 33.30 -56.45
CA ARG A 30 0.81 34.18 -55.62
C ARG A 30 -0.60 33.61 -55.38
N GLU A 31 -1.26 33.17 -56.43
CA GLU A 31 -2.62 32.60 -56.35
C GLU A 31 -2.67 31.31 -55.51
N HIS A 32 -1.73 30.38 -55.72
CA HIS A 32 -1.67 29.17 -54.91
C HIS A 32 -1.23 29.44 -53.47
N PHE A 33 -0.44 30.48 -53.23
CA PHE A 33 -0.08 30.91 -51.87
C PHE A 33 -1.29 31.48 -51.14
N ASP A 34 -2.07 32.36 -51.78
CA ASP A 34 -3.28 32.95 -51.20
C ASP A 34 -4.35 31.87 -50.92
N ASN A 35 -4.52 30.91 -51.83
CA ASN A 35 -5.41 29.76 -51.63
C ASN A 35 -4.91 28.83 -50.51
N HIS A 36 -3.60 28.62 -50.41
CA HIS A 36 -2.99 27.82 -49.35
C HIS A 36 -3.12 28.49 -47.98
N ASP A 37 -2.85 29.79 -47.88
CA ASP A 37 -3.03 30.58 -46.68
C ASP A 37 -4.51 30.60 -46.24
N HIS A 38 -5.43 30.80 -47.19
CA HIS A 38 -6.86 30.70 -46.92
C HIS A 38 -7.26 29.31 -46.43
N SER A 39 -6.74 28.25 -47.04
CA SER A 39 -7.00 26.86 -46.63
C SER A 39 -6.48 26.54 -45.22
N ILE A 40 -5.32 27.09 -44.83
CA ILE A 40 -4.80 26.97 -43.46
C ILE A 40 -5.67 27.76 -42.49
N ASN A 41 -5.97 29.01 -42.81
CA ASN A 41 -6.76 29.88 -41.93
C ASN A 41 -8.21 29.37 -41.76
N ALA A 42 -8.77 28.71 -42.78
CA ALA A 42 -10.07 28.05 -42.71
C ALA A 42 -10.12 26.86 -41.73
N GLN A 43 -8.97 26.29 -41.34
CA GLN A 43 -8.90 25.21 -40.36
C GLN A 43 -8.97 25.73 -38.91
N ILE A 44 -8.61 27.00 -38.66
CA ILE A 44 -8.57 27.59 -37.32
C ILE A 44 -9.95 27.51 -36.61
N PRO A 45 -11.09 27.88 -37.24
CA PRO A 45 -12.39 27.76 -36.61
C PRO A 45 -12.75 26.31 -36.22
N THR A 46 -12.34 25.33 -37.04
CA THR A 46 -12.56 23.90 -36.78
C THR A 46 -11.74 23.43 -35.58
N LEU A 47 -10.47 23.85 -35.48
CA LEU A 47 -9.61 23.55 -34.33
C LEU A 47 -10.15 24.18 -33.04
N VAL A 48 -10.60 25.45 -33.09
CA VAL A 48 -11.24 26.11 -31.94
C VAL A 48 -12.49 25.35 -31.49
N LYS A 49 -13.30 24.87 -32.43
CA LYS A 49 -14.49 24.05 -32.11
C LYS A 49 -14.08 22.73 -31.44
N GLN A 50 -13.07 22.03 -31.96
CA GLN A 50 -12.56 20.80 -31.38
C GLN A 50 -12.02 21.01 -29.96
N ILE A 51 -11.23 22.06 -29.72
CA ILE A 51 -10.73 22.42 -28.38
C ILE A 51 -11.89 22.67 -27.43
N LYS A 52 -12.91 23.44 -27.85
CA LYS A 52 -14.10 23.71 -27.01
C LYS A 52 -14.88 22.43 -26.70
N THR A 53 -15.02 21.53 -27.67
CA THR A 53 -15.65 20.22 -27.42
C THR A 53 -14.86 19.40 -26.41
N LEU A 54 -13.53 19.36 -26.51
CA LEU A 54 -12.68 18.66 -25.56
C LEU A 54 -12.75 19.26 -24.15
N ILE A 55 -12.78 20.60 -24.03
CA ILE A 55 -12.97 21.29 -22.73
C ILE A 55 -14.32 20.90 -22.12
N ASN A 56 -15.41 20.95 -22.88
CA ASN A 56 -16.73 20.57 -22.38
C ASN A 56 -16.78 19.10 -21.95
N GLN A 57 -16.16 18.19 -22.72
CA GLN A 57 -16.04 16.78 -22.35
C GLN A 57 -15.23 16.57 -21.07
N LEU A 58 -14.16 17.36 -20.87
CA LEU A 58 -13.38 17.36 -19.65
C LEU A 58 -14.24 17.81 -18.45
N ASP A 59 -14.96 18.92 -18.60
CA ASP A 59 -15.86 19.43 -17.55
C ASP A 59 -16.95 18.41 -17.17
N ASP A 60 -17.55 17.75 -18.17
CA ASP A 60 -18.51 16.67 -17.97
C ASP A 60 -17.88 15.44 -17.27
N SER A 61 -16.61 15.14 -17.56
CA SER A 61 -15.86 14.04 -16.96
C SER A 61 -15.39 14.30 -15.52
N LEU A 62 -15.45 15.55 -15.05
CA LEU A 62 -15.14 15.93 -13.66
C LEU A 62 -16.36 15.78 -12.73
N ASN A 63 -17.60 15.76 -13.25
CA ASN A 63 -18.80 15.43 -12.47
C ASN A 63 -18.72 14.09 -11.70
N PRO A 64 -18.14 13.00 -12.26
CA PRO A 64 -17.80 11.75 -11.56
C PRO A 64 -16.99 11.88 -10.26
N ILE A 65 -16.25 12.98 -10.03
CA ILE A 65 -15.57 13.22 -8.75
C ILE A 65 -16.59 13.18 -7.60
N SER A 66 -17.82 13.63 -7.85
CA SER A 66 -18.91 13.56 -6.88
C SER A 66 -19.36 12.12 -6.54
N SER A 67 -19.27 11.17 -7.48
CA SER A 67 -19.69 9.78 -7.25
C SER A 67 -18.62 8.99 -6.49
N SER A 68 -17.34 9.14 -6.84
CA SER A 68 -16.23 8.52 -6.11
C SER A 68 -16.13 9.02 -4.67
N LEU A 69 -16.32 10.33 -4.44
CA LEU A 69 -16.37 10.89 -3.08
C LEU A 69 -17.57 10.38 -2.28
N LYS A 70 -18.74 10.19 -2.91
CA LYS A 70 -19.89 9.56 -2.27
C LYS A 70 -19.59 8.11 -1.87
N CYS A 71 -18.94 7.33 -2.74
CA CYS A 71 -18.52 5.96 -2.42
C CYS A 71 -17.54 5.93 -1.24
N LEU A 72 -16.55 6.82 -1.23
CA LEU A 72 -15.60 6.92 -0.12
C LEU A 72 -16.28 7.31 1.19
N ASN A 73 -17.21 8.26 1.15
CA ASN A 73 -18.00 8.65 2.32
C ASN A 73 -18.89 7.51 2.82
N GLN A 74 -19.51 6.75 1.91
CA GLN A 74 -20.31 5.58 2.28
C GLN A 74 -19.46 4.48 2.91
N TRP A 75 -18.26 4.23 2.37
CA TRP A 75 -17.28 3.33 2.95
C TRP A 75 -16.92 3.73 4.38
N ARG A 76 -16.63 5.02 4.61
CA ARG A 76 -16.37 5.58 5.95
C ARG A 76 -17.52 5.31 6.92
N ILE A 77 -18.76 5.61 6.51
CA ILE A 77 -19.95 5.38 7.34
C ILE A 77 -20.10 3.90 7.70
N ASN A 78 -19.91 3.00 6.72
CA ASN A 78 -20.03 1.57 6.93
C ASN A 78 -18.93 1.02 7.85
N ALA A 79 -17.70 1.53 7.74
CA ALA A 79 -16.59 1.16 8.61
C ALA A 79 -16.89 1.53 10.07
N HIS A 80 -17.34 2.75 10.35
CA HIS A 80 -17.73 3.18 11.70
C HIS A 80 -18.83 2.28 12.28
N ARG A 81 -19.91 2.04 11.52
CA ARG A 81 -21.00 1.13 11.97
C ARG A 81 -20.50 -0.27 12.30
N THR A 82 -19.51 -0.77 11.55
CA THR A 82 -18.92 -2.08 11.79
C THR A 82 -18.14 -2.11 13.11
N VAL A 83 -17.36 -1.06 13.38
CA VAL A 83 -16.62 -0.89 14.65
C VAL A 83 -17.60 -0.79 15.82
N ASP A 84 -18.64 0.03 15.70
CA ASP A 84 -19.63 0.22 16.76
C ASP A 84 -20.35 -1.09 17.10
N ARG A 85 -20.78 -1.83 16.07
CA ARG A 85 -21.41 -3.15 16.26
C ARG A 85 -20.48 -4.13 16.95
N PHE A 86 -19.21 -4.18 16.56
CA PHE A 86 -18.22 -5.05 17.20
C PHE A 86 -18.01 -4.68 18.67
N TYR A 87 -17.92 -3.38 18.98
CA TYR A 87 -17.83 -2.89 20.35
C TYR A 87 -19.03 -3.34 21.17
N GLU A 88 -20.26 -3.09 20.70
CA GLU A 88 -21.47 -3.46 21.42
C GLU A 88 -21.54 -4.97 21.70
N GLU A 89 -21.15 -5.80 20.73
CA GLU A 89 -21.13 -7.25 20.90
C GLU A 89 -20.14 -7.66 22.00
N LYS A 90 -18.92 -7.13 21.98
CA LYS A 90 -17.90 -7.43 22.98
C LYS A 90 -18.25 -6.88 24.35
N TYR A 91 -18.88 -5.72 24.41
CA TYR A 91 -19.39 -5.12 25.64
C TYR A 91 -20.45 -6.03 26.28
N ARG A 92 -21.44 -6.51 25.51
CA ARG A 92 -22.46 -7.46 26.01
C ARG A 92 -21.83 -8.77 26.48
N GLN A 93 -20.88 -9.34 25.73
CA GLN A 93 -20.15 -10.54 26.16
C GLN A 93 -19.44 -10.32 27.50
N TYR A 94 -18.80 -9.17 27.66
CA TYR A 94 -18.11 -8.82 28.90
C TYR A 94 -19.07 -8.65 30.08
N GLN A 95 -20.19 -7.95 29.88
CA GLN A 95 -21.23 -7.81 30.91
C GLN A 95 -21.76 -9.17 31.37
N GLN A 96 -22.07 -10.08 30.44
CA GLN A 96 -22.54 -11.43 30.77
C GLN A 96 -21.53 -12.23 31.59
N ILE A 97 -20.23 -12.05 31.36
CA ILE A 97 -19.18 -12.69 32.16
C ILE A 97 -19.19 -12.14 33.58
N ILE A 98 -19.31 -10.82 33.75
CA ILE A 98 -19.36 -10.17 35.07
C ILE A 98 -20.60 -10.63 35.82
N GLU A 99 -21.78 -10.59 35.19
CA GLU A 99 -23.05 -11.00 35.79
C GLU A 99 -22.97 -12.46 36.25
N ARG A 100 -22.53 -13.39 35.39
CA ARG A 100 -22.39 -14.80 35.74
C ARG A 100 -21.44 -15.02 36.91
N LYS A 101 -20.29 -14.33 36.93
CA LYS A 101 -19.34 -14.43 38.05
C LYS A 101 -19.92 -13.86 39.35
N THR A 102 -20.65 -12.75 39.25
CA THR A 102 -21.32 -12.13 40.39
C THR A 102 -22.39 -13.04 40.97
N ASP A 103 -23.22 -13.63 40.13
CA ASP A 103 -24.27 -14.57 40.54
C ASP A 103 -23.69 -15.84 41.15
N GLU A 104 -22.58 -16.36 40.61
CA GLU A 104 -21.89 -17.48 41.23
C GLU A 104 -21.40 -17.12 42.63
N GLN A 105 -20.81 -15.94 42.84
CA GLN A 105 -20.41 -15.53 44.19
C GLN A 105 -21.60 -15.38 45.13
N LYS A 106 -22.73 -14.80 44.68
CA LYS A 106 -23.95 -14.71 45.49
C LYS A 106 -24.44 -16.08 45.94
N ARG A 107 -24.49 -17.06 45.04
CA ARG A 107 -24.88 -18.44 45.39
C ARG A 107 -23.95 -19.07 46.41
N GLN A 108 -22.66 -18.74 46.37
CA GLN A 108 -21.70 -19.22 47.36
C GLN A 108 -21.93 -18.55 48.73
N PHE A 109 -22.29 -17.26 48.76
CA PHE A 109 -22.73 -16.59 49.98
C PHE A 109 -23.99 -17.23 50.55
N ASP A 110 -25.02 -17.48 49.74
CA ASP A 110 -26.27 -18.10 50.20
C ASP A 110 -26.01 -19.47 50.85
N LYS A 111 -25.16 -20.30 50.22
CA LYS A 111 -24.75 -21.60 50.80
C LYS A 111 -24.04 -21.46 52.14
N MET A 112 -23.21 -20.44 52.28
CA MET A 112 -22.49 -20.17 53.53
C MET A 112 -23.44 -19.70 54.64
N GLU A 113 -24.41 -18.84 54.31
CA GLU A 113 -25.44 -18.39 55.26
C GLU A 113 -26.30 -19.55 55.76
N ILE A 114 -26.70 -20.46 54.86
CA ILE A 114 -27.44 -21.68 55.22
C ILE A 114 -26.60 -22.53 56.19
N LYS A 115 -25.34 -22.83 55.84
CA LYS A 115 -24.46 -23.64 56.69
C LYS A 115 -24.21 -22.99 58.05
N LEU A 116 -24.01 -21.68 58.09
CA LEU A 116 -23.85 -20.93 59.34
C LEU A 116 -25.12 -21.02 60.21
N SER A 117 -26.30 -20.89 59.60
CA SER A 117 -27.58 -21.01 60.29
C SER A 117 -27.79 -22.42 60.88
N GLU A 118 -27.36 -23.47 60.17
CA GLU A 118 -27.39 -24.85 60.67
C GLU A 118 -26.49 -25.05 61.89
N LEU A 119 -25.25 -24.56 61.84
CA LEU A 119 -24.30 -24.63 62.96
C LEU A 119 -24.82 -23.87 64.19
N ILE A 120 -25.41 -22.68 64.00
CA ILE A 120 -26.05 -21.92 65.08
C ILE A 120 -27.20 -22.71 65.70
N ARG A 121 -28.06 -23.34 64.88
CA ARG A 121 -29.21 -24.12 65.35
C ARG A 121 -28.78 -25.35 66.16
N GLN A 122 -27.70 -26.00 65.75
CA GLN A 122 -27.18 -27.20 66.42
C GLN A 122 -26.47 -26.90 67.74
N GLN A 123 -26.03 -25.65 67.97
CA GLN A 123 -25.31 -25.19 69.18
C GLN A 123 -24.04 -25.99 69.53
N GLN A 124 -23.53 -26.80 68.60
CA GLN A 124 -22.36 -27.65 68.78
C GLN A 124 -21.51 -27.65 67.52
N ALA A 125 -20.89 -26.50 67.21
CA ALA A 125 -19.93 -26.43 66.13
C ALA A 125 -18.60 -27.06 66.55
N THR A 126 -18.07 -27.94 65.70
CA THR A 126 -16.72 -28.50 65.84
C THR A 126 -15.67 -27.52 65.33
N ASP A 127 -14.43 -27.64 65.82
CA ASP A 127 -13.30 -26.83 65.32
C ASP A 127 -13.07 -27.02 63.81
N GLU A 128 -13.34 -28.23 63.28
CA GLU A 128 -13.26 -28.51 61.84
C GLU A 128 -14.29 -27.72 61.03
N GLU A 129 -15.52 -27.58 61.52
CA GLU A 129 -16.57 -26.79 60.87
C GLU A 129 -16.25 -25.30 60.89
N ILE A 130 -15.72 -24.79 62.01
CA ILE A 130 -15.27 -23.40 62.13
C ILE A 130 -14.12 -23.13 61.16
N ASN A 131 -13.11 -24.01 61.13
CA ASN A 131 -11.97 -23.89 60.21
C ASN A 131 -12.40 -23.96 58.74
N SER A 132 -13.34 -24.85 58.41
CA SER A 132 -13.93 -24.94 57.07
C SER A 132 -14.62 -23.63 56.67
N MET A 133 -15.40 -23.04 57.57
CA MET A 133 -16.08 -21.76 57.32
C MET A 133 -15.08 -20.60 57.13
N GLN A 134 -14.03 -20.53 57.94
CA GLN A 134 -12.97 -19.53 57.78
C GLN A 134 -12.25 -19.65 56.43
N GLN A 135 -11.94 -20.87 55.99
CA GLN A 135 -11.35 -21.11 54.66
C GLN A 135 -12.27 -20.65 53.53
N LEU A 136 -13.58 -20.93 53.63
CA LEU A 136 -14.55 -20.47 52.63
C LEU A 136 -14.61 -18.94 52.58
N ILE A 137 -14.58 -18.25 53.73
CA ILE A 137 -14.55 -16.78 53.82
C ILE A 137 -13.31 -16.22 53.11
N GLU A 138 -12.12 -16.78 53.38
CA GLU A 138 -10.89 -16.31 52.75
C GLU A 138 -10.88 -16.57 51.23
N ASN A 139 -11.39 -17.72 50.79
CA ASN A 139 -11.57 -18.02 49.37
C ASN A 139 -12.53 -17.02 48.69
N MET A 140 -13.64 -16.65 49.34
CA MET A 140 -14.56 -15.63 48.81
C MET A 140 -13.89 -14.25 48.73
N LYS A 141 -13.16 -13.84 49.78
CA LYS A 141 -12.39 -12.58 49.76
C LYS A 141 -11.38 -12.56 48.62
N PHE A 142 -10.74 -13.69 48.33
CA PHE A 142 -9.82 -13.82 47.20
C PHE A 142 -10.56 -13.72 45.85
N ASN A 143 -11.69 -14.42 45.70
CA ASN A 143 -12.50 -14.38 44.48
C ASN A 143 -13.04 -12.97 44.19
N ILE A 144 -13.54 -12.26 45.19
CA ILE A 144 -14.01 -10.87 45.07
C ILE A 144 -12.87 -9.95 44.62
N ARG A 145 -11.67 -10.10 45.19
CA ARG A 145 -10.48 -9.34 44.76
C ARG A 145 -10.13 -9.64 43.30
N ASN A 146 -10.18 -10.90 42.89
CA ASN A 146 -9.89 -11.29 41.51
C ASN A 146 -10.93 -10.78 40.51
N MET A 147 -12.20 -10.71 40.91
CA MET A 147 -13.24 -10.10 40.06
C MET A 147 -12.99 -8.61 39.84
N LYS A 148 -12.55 -7.87 40.86
CA LYS A 148 -12.14 -6.45 40.70
C LYS A 148 -10.96 -6.27 39.74
N ASN A 149 -10.14 -7.30 39.60
CA ASN A 149 -8.94 -7.30 38.75
C ASN A 149 -9.17 -7.86 37.35
N LEU A 150 -10.42 -8.11 36.93
CA LEU A 150 -10.71 -8.48 35.54
C LEU A 150 -10.27 -7.35 34.61
N ARG A 151 -9.23 -7.60 33.81
CA ARG A 151 -8.71 -6.67 32.81
C ARG A 151 -9.11 -7.13 31.40
N LEU A 152 -9.54 -6.18 30.60
CA LEU A 152 -9.72 -6.38 29.16
C LEU A 152 -8.35 -6.23 28.48
N ASN A 153 -8.00 -7.19 27.63
CA ASN A 153 -6.89 -7.02 26.71
C ASN A 153 -7.44 -6.49 25.38
N ILE A 154 -7.07 -5.26 25.03
CA ILE A 154 -7.56 -4.60 23.82
C ILE A 154 -6.36 -4.42 22.88
N ASN A 155 -6.41 -5.12 21.75
CA ASN A 155 -5.41 -4.97 20.70
C ASN A 155 -5.75 -3.75 19.83
N PRO A 156 -4.73 -3.04 19.30
CA PRO A 156 -4.96 -1.91 18.40
C PRO A 156 -5.62 -2.36 17.10
N LEU A 157 -6.48 -1.51 16.55
CA LEU A 157 -7.07 -1.72 15.23
C LEU A 157 -6.01 -1.43 14.15
N LEU A 158 -5.74 -2.42 13.31
CA LEU A 158 -4.81 -2.29 12.18
C LEU A 158 -5.61 -1.98 10.90
N ILE A 159 -5.30 -0.85 10.27
CA ILE A 159 -5.89 -0.42 9.00
C ILE A 159 -4.83 -0.65 7.92
N ALA A 160 -5.15 -1.47 6.91
CA ALA A 160 -4.22 -1.75 5.81
C ALA A 160 -4.22 -0.60 4.78
N ASP A 161 -3.04 -0.22 4.29
CA ASP A 161 -2.85 0.90 3.36
C ASP A 161 -3.56 0.72 2.01
N ASN A 162 -3.89 -0.52 1.64
CA ASN A 162 -4.55 -0.87 0.39
C ASN A 162 -6.08 -1.00 0.50
N LEU A 163 -6.69 -0.60 1.63
CA LEU A 163 -8.14 -0.64 1.81
C LEU A 163 -8.89 0.31 0.87
N VAL A 164 -8.23 1.41 0.46
CA VAL A 164 -8.74 2.34 -0.54
C VAL A 164 -7.60 2.64 -1.51
N THR A 165 -7.78 2.27 -2.78
CA THR A 165 -6.81 2.56 -3.84
C THR A 165 -7.24 3.78 -4.63
N ILE A 166 -6.37 4.78 -4.70
CA ILE A 166 -6.52 5.90 -5.63
C ILE A 166 -5.78 5.50 -6.93
N PRO A 167 -6.43 5.52 -8.10
CA PRO A 167 -5.75 5.27 -9.36
C PRO A 167 -4.62 6.28 -9.55
N ASN A 168 -3.41 5.81 -9.88
CA ASN A 168 -2.26 6.70 -10.08
C ASN A 168 -2.46 7.61 -11.31
N GLU A 169 -1.99 8.85 -11.17
CA GLU A 169 -1.86 9.87 -12.22
C GLU A 169 -0.79 9.47 -13.24
N ASN A 170 -1.12 8.58 -14.18
CA ASN A 170 -0.34 8.42 -15.40
C ASN A 170 -1.06 9.11 -16.55
N TYR A 171 -1.29 10.42 -16.44
CA TYR A 171 -1.64 11.24 -17.59
C TYR A 171 -0.33 11.69 -18.22
N GLY A 172 0.08 11.02 -19.30
CA GLY A 172 1.21 11.48 -20.11
C GLY A 172 0.87 12.86 -20.66
N ILE A 173 1.54 13.90 -20.15
CA ILE A 173 1.49 15.23 -20.75
C ILE A 173 2.24 15.12 -22.08
N VAL A 174 1.49 15.14 -23.19
CA VAL A 174 2.09 15.18 -24.53
C VAL A 174 2.46 16.64 -24.79
N ASP A 175 3.76 16.94 -24.81
CA ASP A 175 4.27 18.22 -25.32
C ASP A 175 3.84 18.36 -26.79
N PRO A 176 3.20 19.48 -27.21
CA PRO A 176 2.87 19.74 -28.62
C PRO A 176 4.08 19.69 -29.57
N ASN A 177 5.32 19.74 -29.05
CA ASN A 177 6.55 19.62 -29.83
C ASN A 177 7.14 18.19 -29.88
N ASN A 178 6.36 17.15 -29.53
CA ASN A 178 6.74 15.75 -29.68
C ASN A 178 7.97 15.31 -28.84
N HIS A 179 8.35 16.09 -27.82
CA HIS A 179 9.30 15.63 -26.81
C HIS A 179 8.52 14.91 -25.71
N PHE A 180 8.62 13.59 -25.67
CA PHE A 180 8.26 12.84 -24.46
C PHE A 180 9.24 13.24 -23.36
N VAL A 181 8.92 14.29 -22.60
CA VAL A 181 9.61 14.58 -21.35
C VAL A 181 9.05 13.60 -20.33
N PHE A 182 9.62 12.40 -20.28
CA PHE A 182 9.58 11.62 -19.05
C PHE A 182 10.38 12.41 -18.03
N GLU A 183 9.70 13.13 -17.13
CA GLU A 183 10.35 13.71 -15.97
C GLU A 183 10.93 12.54 -15.15
N ASN A 184 12.25 12.36 -15.28
CA ASN A 184 13.03 11.41 -14.50
C ASN A 184 12.84 11.68 -13.01
N CYS A 185 11.89 10.99 -12.38
CA CYS A 185 11.88 10.81 -10.94
C CYS A 185 12.87 9.69 -10.55
N GLU A 186 14.16 9.87 -10.85
CA GLU A 186 15.23 9.16 -10.13
C GLU A 186 15.33 9.76 -8.73
N LYS A 187 14.43 9.36 -7.83
CA LYS A 187 14.62 9.62 -6.39
C LYS A 187 15.37 8.45 -5.79
N PHE A 188 16.69 8.63 -5.68
CA PHE A 188 17.52 7.82 -4.80
C PHE A 188 17.23 8.20 -3.34
N TYR A 189 16.84 7.23 -2.52
CA TYR A 189 16.86 7.38 -1.07
C TYR A 189 17.90 6.45 -0.50
N THR A 190 18.98 7.03 0.01
CA THR A 190 19.90 6.35 0.92
C THR A 190 19.44 6.66 2.34
N LEU A 191 19.01 5.63 3.07
CA LEU A 191 18.80 5.73 4.51
C LEU A 191 20.05 5.16 5.20
N ASP A 192 21.04 6.04 5.43
CA ASP A 192 22.13 5.73 6.34
C ASP A 192 21.93 6.52 7.63
N LYS A 193 22.02 5.79 8.74
CA LYS A 193 22.65 6.20 10.01
C LYS A 193 22.28 5.13 11.05
N SER A 194 23.14 4.12 11.16
CA SER A 194 23.34 3.25 12.35
C SER A 194 23.12 1.72 12.24
N LEU A 195 23.19 1.10 11.06
CA LEU A 195 23.47 -0.35 10.94
C LEU A 195 24.39 -0.61 9.74
N SER A 196 25.69 -0.69 9.99
CA SER A 196 26.78 -0.62 9.02
C SER A 196 27.00 -1.87 8.13
N ARG A 197 25.95 -2.60 7.72
CA ARG A 197 26.17 -3.86 6.95
C ARG A 197 25.25 -4.16 5.75
N TRP A 198 24.23 -3.35 5.43
CA TRP A 198 23.28 -3.73 4.38
C TRP A 198 22.82 -2.55 3.53
N LYS A 199 22.75 -2.77 2.21
CA LYS A 199 22.21 -1.83 1.23
C LYS A 199 21.11 -2.55 0.45
N VAL A 200 19.91 -1.99 0.43
CA VAL A 200 18.83 -2.54 -0.41
C VAL A 200 18.67 -1.65 -1.63
N GLU A 201 18.95 -2.19 -2.82
CA GLU A 201 18.84 -1.48 -4.09
C GLU A 201 17.61 -1.93 -4.88
N LYS A 202 16.83 -0.96 -5.35
CA LYS A 202 15.64 -1.16 -6.18
C LYS A 202 16.07 -1.20 -7.66
N GLN A 203 15.75 -2.27 -8.38
CA GLN A 203 15.95 -2.36 -9.84
C GLN A 203 14.66 -2.58 -10.65
N ALA A 204 13.48 -2.47 -10.03
CA ALA A 204 12.21 -2.62 -10.74
C ALA A 204 11.56 -1.25 -11.03
N LYS A 205 11.35 -0.94 -12.32
CA LYS A 205 10.77 0.30 -12.86
C LYS A 205 9.31 0.57 -12.43
N GLU A 206 8.62 -0.39 -11.81
CA GLU A 206 7.15 -0.37 -11.67
C GLU A 206 6.61 -0.59 -10.24
N ILE A 207 7.46 -0.65 -9.20
CA ILE A 207 6.96 -0.84 -7.81
C ILE A 207 6.60 0.52 -7.19
N PRO A 208 5.34 0.76 -6.77
CA PRO A 208 4.94 1.99 -6.07
C PRO A 208 5.73 2.24 -4.79
N ASN A 209 5.93 3.50 -4.42
CA ASN A 209 6.76 3.88 -3.26
C ASN A 209 6.24 3.30 -1.93
N SER A 210 4.92 3.27 -1.73
CA SER A 210 4.29 2.67 -0.55
C SER A 210 4.63 1.18 -0.41
N MET A 211 4.54 0.43 -1.51
CA MET A 211 4.90 -0.98 -1.56
C MET A 211 6.40 -1.19 -1.27
N SER A 212 7.27 -0.32 -1.79
CA SER A 212 8.72 -0.43 -1.53
C SER A 212 9.07 -0.25 -0.04
N MET A 213 8.42 0.69 0.65
CA MET A 213 8.65 0.92 2.08
C MET A 213 8.18 -0.26 2.93
N PHE A 214 7.01 -0.82 2.61
CA PHE A 214 6.49 -2.01 3.30
C PHE A 214 7.42 -3.22 3.14
N ILE A 215 7.91 -3.46 1.93
CA ILE A 215 8.84 -4.56 1.64
C ILE A 215 10.14 -4.39 2.43
N LEU A 216 10.70 -3.17 2.44
CA LEU A 216 11.94 -2.86 3.16
C LEU A 216 11.80 -3.05 4.68
N GLN A 217 10.69 -2.58 5.27
CA GLN A 217 10.41 -2.76 6.69
C GLN A 217 10.22 -4.22 7.06
N THR A 218 9.54 -5.00 6.21
CA THR A 218 9.29 -6.41 6.47
C THR A 218 10.57 -7.23 6.39
N ILE A 219 11.41 -6.98 5.38
CA ILE A 219 12.72 -7.60 5.26
C ILE A 219 13.58 -7.31 6.49
N ARG A 220 13.58 -6.05 6.96
CA ARG A 220 14.31 -5.65 8.17
C ARG A 220 13.81 -6.41 9.40
N GLN A 221 12.49 -6.50 9.58
CA GLN A 221 11.90 -7.25 10.68
C GLN A 221 12.28 -8.74 10.63
N PHE A 222 12.33 -9.35 9.44
CA PHE A 222 12.75 -10.73 9.30
C PHE A 222 14.23 -10.95 9.60
N ILE A 223 15.10 -10.03 9.18
CA ILE A 223 16.54 -10.04 9.54
C ILE A 223 16.70 -9.92 11.05
N ASP A 224 16.01 -8.97 11.68
CA ASP A 224 16.08 -8.75 13.13
C ASP A 224 15.57 -9.97 13.92
N THR A 225 14.58 -10.69 13.39
CA THR A 225 13.97 -11.86 14.05
C THR A 225 14.77 -13.16 13.87
N HIS A 226 15.37 -13.39 12.70
CA HIS A 226 15.96 -14.70 12.35
C HIS A 226 17.50 -14.69 12.27
N GLY A 227 18.12 -13.53 12.43
CA GLY A 227 19.55 -13.33 12.27
C GLY A 227 19.99 -13.38 10.81
N SER A 228 21.17 -12.81 10.52
CA SER A 228 21.71 -12.70 9.15
C SER A 228 22.19 -14.02 8.54
N SER A 229 22.17 -15.12 9.28
CA SER A 229 22.63 -16.44 8.81
C SER A 229 21.55 -17.27 8.12
N ASN A 230 20.27 -16.87 8.21
CA ASN A 230 19.13 -17.65 7.70
C ASN A 230 18.47 -17.00 6.46
N MET A 231 19.29 -16.63 5.48
CA MET A 231 18.86 -15.85 4.31
C MET A 231 17.83 -16.57 3.44
N GLU A 232 17.93 -17.90 3.30
CA GLU A 232 16.94 -18.70 2.55
C GLU A 232 15.53 -18.60 3.16
N ILE A 233 15.45 -18.58 4.51
CA ILE A 233 14.18 -18.41 5.23
C ILE A 233 13.64 -16.99 5.01
N ILE A 234 14.50 -15.98 5.06
CA ILE A 234 14.11 -14.59 4.83
C ILE A 234 13.60 -14.40 3.40
N MET A 235 14.27 -14.97 2.40
CA MET A 235 13.84 -14.94 0.99
C MET A 235 12.50 -15.61 0.79
N LYS A 236 12.33 -16.83 1.33
CA LYS A 236 11.09 -17.58 1.22
C LYS A 236 9.92 -16.83 1.87
N LYS A 237 10.09 -16.35 3.11
CA LYS A 237 9.05 -15.57 3.81
C LYS A 237 8.72 -14.27 3.10
N THR A 238 9.72 -13.58 2.55
CA THR A 238 9.50 -12.33 1.80
C THR A 238 8.76 -12.61 0.49
N LYS A 239 9.13 -13.67 -0.23
CA LYS A 239 8.45 -14.10 -1.46
C LYS A 239 7.01 -14.52 -1.18
N ASP A 240 6.78 -15.33 -0.15
CA ASP A 240 5.45 -15.79 0.24
C ASP A 240 4.56 -14.61 0.62
N LEU A 241 5.09 -13.67 1.42
CA LEU A 241 4.38 -12.45 1.78
C LEU A 241 4.03 -11.60 0.54
N LEU A 242 4.98 -11.41 -0.37
CA LEU A 242 4.75 -10.66 -1.60
C LEU A 242 3.68 -11.31 -2.48
N ASN A 243 3.71 -12.64 -2.61
CA ASN A 243 2.71 -13.38 -3.36
C ASN A 243 1.32 -13.26 -2.72
N ILE A 244 1.24 -13.29 -1.39
CA ILE A 244 -0.02 -13.13 -0.64
C ILE A 244 -0.56 -11.70 -0.78
N SER A 245 0.30 -10.69 -0.63
CA SER A 245 -0.12 -9.30 -0.56
C SER A 245 -0.34 -8.65 -1.93
N TYR A 246 0.36 -9.12 -2.96
CA TYR A 246 0.43 -8.43 -4.26
C TYR A 246 0.28 -9.35 -5.47
N GLY A 247 -0.21 -10.58 -5.27
CA GLY A 247 -0.44 -11.57 -6.31
C GLY A 247 0.82 -12.38 -6.64
N GLU A 248 0.64 -13.51 -7.30
CA GLU A 248 1.71 -14.47 -7.54
C GLU A 248 2.79 -13.93 -8.50
N HIS A 249 3.97 -14.61 -8.53
CA HIS A 249 5.07 -14.45 -9.50
C HIS A 249 6.20 -13.47 -9.09
N TRP A 250 6.40 -13.28 -7.79
CA TRP A 250 7.55 -12.53 -7.28
C TRP A 250 8.81 -13.40 -7.20
N ILE A 251 9.94 -12.83 -7.65
CA ILE A 251 11.27 -13.41 -7.48
C ILE A 251 12.04 -12.51 -6.51
N VAL A 252 12.45 -13.08 -5.38
CA VAL A 252 13.34 -12.45 -4.41
C VAL A 252 14.68 -13.14 -4.55
N GLN A 253 15.73 -12.36 -4.82
CA GLN A 253 17.11 -12.82 -4.95
C GLN A 253 17.98 -12.04 -3.96
N ILE A 254 18.96 -12.71 -3.36
CA ILE A 254 20.01 -12.08 -2.57
C ILE A 254 21.30 -12.26 -3.34
N VAL A 255 21.98 -11.15 -3.62
CA VAL A 255 23.22 -11.10 -4.39
C VAL A 255 24.30 -10.53 -3.49
N ASP A 256 25.48 -11.14 -3.44
CA ASP A 256 26.62 -10.54 -2.75
C ASP A 256 27.13 -9.32 -3.54
N GLU A 257 27.39 -8.20 -2.86
CA GLU A 257 27.96 -6.99 -3.48
C GLU A 257 29.29 -7.27 -4.19
N ARG A 258 30.05 -8.30 -3.79
CA ARG A 258 31.36 -8.62 -4.36
C ARG A 258 31.29 -9.31 -5.73
N GLU A 259 30.14 -9.88 -6.10
CA GLU A 259 29.98 -10.69 -7.32
C GLU A 259 29.23 -9.98 -8.43
N ASN A 260 29.04 -8.66 -8.30
CA ASN A 260 28.26 -7.88 -9.25
C ASN A 260 29.01 -7.57 -10.57
N GLN A 261 29.84 -8.51 -11.06
CA GLN A 261 30.33 -8.57 -12.43
C GLN A 261 29.68 -9.77 -13.12
N TYR A 262 28.95 -9.49 -14.21
CA TYR A 262 28.15 -10.43 -14.99
C TYR A 262 28.86 -11.75 -15.34
N SER A 263 28.23 -12.89 -15.03
CA SER A 263 27.79 -13.90 -16.03
C SER A 263 27.14 -15.10 -15.35
N GLU A 264 25.99 -15.49 -15.90
CA GLU A 264 25.45 -16.86 -16.01
C GLU A 264 25.31 -17.75 -14.76
N ILE A 265 24.08 -18.25 -14.68
CA ILE A 265 23.54 -19.22 -13.74
C ILE A 265 24.18 -20.58 -14.07
N ASP A 266 25.01 -21.14 -13.17
CA ASP A 266 24.91 -22.57 -12.77
C ASP A 266 25.95 -23.03 -11.71
N ASP A 267 27.07 -22.35 -11.48
CA ASP A 267 28.15 -22.90 -10.61
C ASP A 267 28.18 -22.39 -9.14
N PHE A 268 27.06 -21.88 -8.62
CA PHE A 268 27.07 -21.09 -7.38
C PHE A 268 27.08 -21.88 -6.06
N VAL A 269 26.82 -23.19 -6.09
CA VAL A 269 26.60 -23.99 -4.87
C VAL A 269 27.91 -24.44 -4.19
N GLU A 270 29.04 -24.48 -4.89
CA GLU A 270 30.32 -24.95 -4.31
C GLU A 270 31.21 -23.88 -3.69
N CYS A 271 31.00 -22.59 -3.98
CA CYS A 271 31.85 -21.52 -3.44
C CYS A 271 31.53 -21.15 -1.97
N LEU A 272 30.34 -21.53 -1.47
CA LEU A 272 29.80 -21.09 -0.17
C LEU A 272 30.39 -21.79 1.08
N ARG A 273 31.37 -22.70 0.95
CA ARG A 273 31.99 -23.38 2.11
C ARG A 273 33.27 -22.76 2.64
N ALA A 274 33.77 -21.68 2.06
CA ALA A 274 35.01 -21.08 2.54
C ALA A 274 34.95 -19.54 2.53
N LYS A 275 34.65 -18.95 3.70
CA LYS A 275 35.15 -17.66 4.24
C LYS A 275 34.06 -16.90 5.00
N GLU A 276 34.08 -17.05 6.32
CA GLU A 276 33.50 -16.05 7.22
C GLU A 276 34.40 -14.81 7.25
N THR A 277 33.98 -13.73 6.60
CA THR A 277 34.20 -12.34 7.07
C THR A 277 33.51 -11.33 6.15
N GLN A 278 32.56 -10.58 6.73
CA GLN A 278 31.93 -9.34 6.25
C GLN A 278 31.34 -9.35 4.82
N LEU A 279 30.37 -10.22 4.56
CA LEU A 279 29.59 -10.19 3.31
C LEU A 279 28.54 -9.06 3.38
N LYS A 280 28.52 -8.19 2.37
CA LYS A 280 27.46 -7.19 2.17
C LYS A 280 26.54 -7.73 1.10
N TRP A 281 25.28 -7.93 1.41
CA TRP A 281 24.33 -8.51 0.46
C TRP A 281 23.31 -7.47 0.00
N ILE A 282 22.99 -7.50 -1.29
CA ILE A 282 21.92 -6.75 -1.94
C ILE A 282 20.72 -7.67 -2.12
N ILE A 283 19.54 -7.23 -1.72
CA ILE A 283 18.29 -7.94 -2.00
C ILE A 283 17.69 -7.35 -3.28
N ARG A 284 17.65 -8.15 -4.36
CA ARG A 284 16.98 -7.82 -5.61
C ARG A 284 15.58 -8.41 -5.63
N ILE A 285 14.60 -7.58 -5.96
CA ILE A 285 13.20 -7.99 -6.06
C ILE A 285 12.74 -7.68 -7.47
N LEU A 286 12.42 -8.74 -8.22
CA LEU A 286 11.99 -8.66 -9.60
C LEU A 286 10.56 -9.19 -9.71
N LYS A 287 9.70 -8.38 -10.32
CA LYS A 287 8.36 -8.81 -10.73
C LYS A 287 8.47 -9.37 -12.14
N ARG A 288 8.03 -10.61 -12.36
CA ARG A 288 8.01 -11.21 -13.71
C ARG A 288 6.74 -10.75 -14.41
N ASN A 289 6.89 -9.96 -15.47
CA ASN A 289 5.80 -9.67 -16.40
C ASN A 289 5.78 -10.81 -17.43
N PHE A 290 4.66 -11.53 -17.54
CA PHE A 290 4.40 -12.48 -18.63
C PHE A 290 3.57 -11.79 -19.71
#